data_AF-A0A5B0FX53-F1
#
_entry.id   AF-A0A5B0FX53-F1
#
_cell.length_a   1.000
_cell.length_b   1.000
_cell.length_c   1.000
_cell.angle_alpha   90.00
_cell.angle_beta   90.00
_cell.angle_gamma   90.00
#
_symmetry.space_group_name_H-M   'P 1'
#
loop_
_entity.id
_entity.type
_entity.pdbx_description
1 polymer ?
#
loop_
_entity_poly.entity_id
_entity_poly.type
_entity_poly.pdbx_seq_one_letter_code
_entity_poly.pdbx_strand_id
1 'polypeptide(L)'
;MSKRHYAKAAGTLALVGLVALVLLVWYGTRVPASALDPASSVAAGDAALVQRGEYVARSSDCVACHSLPEGPPFAGGLAMATPLGTIYATNITPDRAAGIGHYSLADFDRAVRNGVAPEGRRLYPAMPYPSYAKLTDEDVRALYAFFMQGVTPAAKPNKPSEIPWPLNIRWPISLWNSLFTEAATFIEQPARDAQWNRGAYLVQGAGHCGSCHTPRGPAFNEKALSDASDQFLAGALLDGWYAPSLRNDPNTGLGRWSEADIAQFLKTGRNQHAVVFGSMTEAFNNSTQFLTDADLAAIAHYLKSLPGDPQRDGAPWKYEAAAASAFASAGGHLYETRCASCHGLDGKGQAPWMPPLAGATSALTATPDSAINISLNGSMRVVTAGVPDAYRMPAFRGQLSDVEIAQVLSFVRATWGNRGGEVDAQAVSRLRAHTDPASPTPIILHMR
;
A
#
# COMPACT_ATOMS: atom_id res chain seq x y z
N MET A 1 -2.69 -44.26 44.21
CA MET A 1 -3.17 -42.86 44.07
C MET A 1 -4.70 -42.85 44.10
N SER A 2 -5.34 -42.16 45.04
CA SER A 2 -6.79 -42.29 45.26
C SER A 2 -7.62 -41.47 44.26
N LYS A 3 -8.84 -41.92 43.93
CA LYS A 3 -9.81 -41.22 43.07
C LYS A 3 -10.02 -39.73 43.42
N ARG A 4 -9.80 -39.36 44.70
CA ARG A 4 -9.81 -37.97 45.19
C ARG A 4 -8.71 -37.09 44.60
N HIS A 5 -7.51 -37.64 44.31
CA HIS A 5 -6.42 -36.88 43.70
C HIS A 5 -6.72 -36.57 42.23
N TYR A 6 -7.26 -37.54 41.49
CA TYR A 6 -7.71 -37.33 40.12
C TYR A 6 -8.88 -36.35 40.03
N ALA A 7 -9.87 -36.43 40.92
CA ALA A 7 -10.98 -35.48 40.96
C ALA A 7 -10.53 -34.05 41.30
N LYS A 8 -9.57 -33.88 42.23
CA LYS A 8 -8.98 -32.56 42.53
C LYS A 8 -8.17 -32.03 41.35
N ALA A 9 -7.31 -32.84 40.74
CA ALA A 9 -6.51 -32.44 39.58
C ALA A 9 -7.39 -32.08 38.36
N ALA A 10 -8.43 -32.87 38.08
CA ALA A 10 -9.41 -32.57 37.04
C ALA A 10 -10.19 -31.28 37.33
N GLY A 11 -10.59 -31.05 38.59
CA GLY A 11 -11.25 -29.81 39.01
C GLY A 11 -10.34 -28.59 38.87
N THR A 12 -9.06 -28.70 39.24
CA THR A 12 -8.08 -27.62 39.06
C THR A 12 -7.83 -27.33 37.58
N LEU A 13 -7.67 -28.35 36.74
CA LEU A 13 -7.48 -28.17 35.29
C LEU A 13 -8.73 -27.55 34.64
N ALA A 14 -9.93 -27.97 35.03
CA ALA A 14 -11.17 -27.36 34.54
C ALA A 14 -11.28 -25.88 34.96
N LEU A 15 -10.93 -25.54 36.20
CA LEU A 15 -10.91 -24.15 36.67
C LEU A 15 -9.88 -23.30 35.92
N VAL A 16 -8.67 -23.82 35.71
CA VAL A 16 -7.63 -23.12 34.93
C VAL A 16 -8.09 -22.92 33.49
N GLY A 17 -8.69 -23.94 32.87
CA GLY A 17 -9.27 -23.83 31.53
C GLY A 17 -10.39 -22.79 31.46
N LEU A 18 -11.28 -22.74 32.46
CA LEU A 18 -12.34 -21.74 32.55
C LEU A 18 -11.77 -20.33 32.71
N VAL A 19 -10.79 -20.12 33.58
CA VAL A 19 -10.14 -18.83 33.78
C VAL A 19 -9.43 -18.38 32.50
N ALA A 20 -8.70 -19.27 31.82
CA ALA A 20 -8.07 -18.97 30.54
C ALA A 20 -9.11 -18.60 29.47
N LEU A 21 -10.23 -19.31 29.40
CA LEU A 21 -11.33 -18.98 28.49
C LEU A 21 -11.93 -17.61 28.80
N VAL A 22 -12.21 -17.30 30.07
CA VAL A 22 -12.74 -15.99 30.49
C VAL A 22 -11.77 -14.87 30.14
N LEU A 23 -10.47 -15.05 30.39
CA LEU A 23 -9.44 -14.07 30.03
C LEU A 23 -9.33 -13.89 28.52
N LEU A 24 -9.40 -14.96 27.73
CA LEU A 24 -9.40 -14.90 26.27
C LEU A 24 -10.64 -14.19 25.72
N VAL A 25 -11.82 -14.48 26.26
CA VAL A 25 -13.07 -13.81 25.86
C VAL A 25 -13.00 -12.33 26.23
N TRP A 26 -12.62 -12.01 27.47
CA TRP A 26 -12.42 -10.62 27.91
C TRP A 26 -11.41 -9.89 27.02
N TYR A 27 -10.28 -10.52 26.72
CA TYR A 27 -9.26 -9.92 25.86
C TYR A 27 -9.74 -9.71 24.42
N GLY A 28 -10.47 -10.69 23.88
CA GLY A 28 -11.05 -10.63 22.55
C GLY A 28 -12.05 -9.50 22.40
N THR A 29 -12.89 -9.28 23.42
CA THR A 29 -13.98 -8.30 23.41
C THR A 29 -13.64 -6.96 24.06
N ARG A 30 -12.45 -6.81 24.68
CA ARG A 30 -12.07 -5.54 25.32
C ARG A 30 -12.02 -4.39 24.32
N VAL A 31 -12.58 -3.26 24.73
CA VAL A 31 -12.47 -1.99 24.03
C VAL A 31 -11.23 -1.27 24.58
N PRO A 32 -10.20 -0.98 23.77
CA PRO A 32 -9.03 -0.22 24.22
C PRO A 32 -9.42 1.18 24.70
N ALA A 33 -8.71 1.72 25.69
CA ALA A 33 -8.90 3.12 26.07
C ALA A 33 -8.48 4.05 24.92
N SER A 34 -9.21 5.16 24.75
CA SER A 34 -8.80 6.25 23.86
C SER A 34 -8.32 7.44 24.68
N ALA A 35 -7.21 8.07 24.28
CA ALA A 35 -6.77 9.33 24.87
C ALA A 35 -7.75 10.49 24.58
N LEU A 36 -8.69 10.26 23.65
CA LEU A 36 -9.75 11.20 23.28
C LEU A 36 -11.06 10.94 24.06
N ASP A 37 -11.07 10.03 25.04
CA ASP A 37 -12.17 9.88 26.01
C ASP A 37 -11.97 10.84 27.22
N PRO A 38 -13.00 11.62 27.66
CA PRO A 38 -14.26 11.97 27.02
C PRO A 38 -14.15 13.28 26.22
N ALA A 39 -12.94 13.61 25.75
CA ALA A 39 -12.58 14.92 25.20
C ALA A 39 -13.59 15.37 24.14
N SER A 40 -14.27 16.45 24.49
CA SER A 40 -15.14 17.36 23.74
C SER A 40 -15.37 16.98 22.28
N SER A 41 -16.66 16.82 21.95
CA SER A 41 -17.18 16.93 20.59
C SER A 41 -16.41 17.98 19.81
N VAL A 42 -15.98 17.65 18.58
CA VAL A 42 -15.43 18.64 17.66
C VAL A 42 -16.44 19.78 17.53
N ALA A 43 -16.02 21.01 17.80
CA ALA A 43 -16.88 22.18 17.67
C ALA A 43 -17.46 22.22 16.24
N ALA A 44 -18.79 22.36 16.14
CA ALA A 44 -19.44 22.43 14.84
C ALA A 44 -18.97 23.67 14.08
N GLY A 45 -18.60 23.52 12.81
CA GLY A 45 -18.30 24.64 11.91
C GLY A 45 -16.85 25.15 11.94
N ASP A 46 -15.90 24.43 12.55
CA ASP A 46 -14.47 24.76 12.40
C ASP A 46 -13.96 24.37 11.00
N ALA A 47 -14.06 25.30 10.06
CA ALA A 47 -13.66 25.10 8.68
C ALA A 47 -12.16 24.76 8.52
N ALA A 48 -11.29 25.29 9.38
CA ALA A 48 -9.86 25.03 9.34
C ALA A 48 -9.56 23.58 9.76
N LEU A 49 -10.24 23.10 10.79
CA LEU A 49 -10.13 21.71 11.23
C LEU A 49 -10.67 20.73 10.19
N VAL A 50 -11.80 21.05 9.55
CA VAL A 50 -12.36 20.25 8.44
C VAL A 50 -11.40 20.21 7.24
N GLN A 51 -10.79 21.35 6.88
CA GLN A 51 -9.81 21.41 5.80
C GLN A 51 -8.55 20.59 6.11
N ARG A 52 -8.05 20.66 7.35
CA ARG A 52 -6.96 19.79 7.81
C ARG A 52 -7.36 18.32 7.75
N GLY A 53 -8.57 17.98 8.16
CA GLY A 53 -9.08 16.62 8.10
C GLY A 53 -9.16 16.08 6.67
N GLU A 54 -9.59 16.91 5.72
CA GLU A 54 -9.57 16.56 4.30
C GLU A 54 -8.15 16.28 3.82
N TYR A 55 -7.19 17.13 4.20
CA TYR A 55 -5.77 16.92 3.87
C TYR A 55 -5.23 15.60 4.42
N VAL A 56 -5.49 15.30 5.70
CA VAL A 56 -5.05 14.04 6.34
C VAL A 56 -5.75 12.83 5.73
N ALA A 57 -7.04 12.93 5.41
CA ALA A 57 -7.80 11.84 4.78
C ALA A 57 -7.22 11.51 3.39
N ARG A 58 -6.73 12.54 2.69
CA ARG A 58 -6.09 12.40 1.39
C ARG A 58 -4.68 11.83 1.51
N SER A 59 -3.85 12.37 2.41
CA SER A 59 -2.50 11.84 2.65
C SER A 59 -2.52 10.39 3.15
N SER A 60 -3.62 9.99 3.80
CA SER A 60 -3.85 8.63 4.31
C SER A 60 -4.71 7.77 3.39
N ASP A 61 -4.86 8.18 2.12
CA ASP A 61 -5.49 7.41 1.04
C ASP A 61 -6.90 6.85 1.37
N CYS A 62 -7.63 7.50 2.28
CA CYS A 62 -8.92 7.01 2.78
C CYS A 62 -9.92 6.86 1.63
N VAL A 63 -9.87 7.78 0.66
CA VAL A 63 -10.78 7.81 -0.48
C VAL A 63 -10.54 6.64 -1.42
N ALA A 64 -9.28 6.21 -1.63
CA ALA A 64 -8.91 5.10 -2.49
C ALA A 64 -9.54 3.79 -2.06
N CYS A 65 -9.58 3.52 -0.75
CA CYS A 65 -10.20 2.31 -0.23
C CYS A 65 -11.71 2.44 -0.03
N HIS A 66 -12.19 3.59 0.46
CA HIS A 66 -13.58 3.74 0.88
C HIS A 66 -14.51 4.29 -0.19
N SER A 67 -14.07 4.38 -1.45
CA SER A 67 -14.91 4.83 -2.55
C SER A 67 -14.87 3.85 -3.72
N LEU A 68 -15.87 3.95 -4.60
CA LEU A 68 -15.86 3.32 -5.91
C LEU A 68 -15.85 4.42 -6.97
N PRO A 69 -15.36 4.16 -8.19
CA PRO A 69 -15.46 5.12 -9.29
C PRO A 69 -16.91 5.57 -9.53
N GLU A 70 -17.84 4.62 -9.38
CA GLU A 70 -19.28 4.86 -9.39
C GLU A 70 -19.85 4.87 -7.97
N GLY A 71 -20.34 6.03 -7.56
CA GLY A 71 -21.10 6.21 -6.32
C GLY A 71 -20.62 7.39 -5.48
N PRO A 72 -21.30 7.66 -4.36
CA PRO A 72 -20.87 8.71 -3.44
C PRO A 72 -19.50 8.39 -2.85
N PRO A 73 -18.63 9.41 -2.65
CA PRO A 73 -17.35 9.20 -2.03
C PRO A 73 -17.51 8.66 -0.60
N PHE A 74 -16.56 7.85 -0.16
CA PHE A 74 -16.53 7.23 1.17
C PHE A 74 -17.68 6.25 1.49
N ALA A 75 -18.55 5.94 0.53
CA ALA A 75 -19.68 5.04 0.71
C ALA A 75 -19.31 3.54 0.71
N GLY A 76 -18.02 3.22 0.59
CA GLY A 76 -17.46 1.87 0.62
C GLY A 76 -17.83 1.00 -0.58
N GLY A 77 -17.45 -0.28 -0.46
CA GLY A 77 -17.76 -1.33 -1.42
C GLY A 77 -16.60 -1.77 -2.30
N LEU A 78 -15.39 -1.20 -2.16
CA LEU A 78 -14.20 -1.72 -2.83
C LEU A 78 -13.94 -3.16 -2.38
N ALA A 79 -13.83 -4.07 -3.35
CA ALA A 79 -13.54 -5.48 -3.12
C ALA A 79 -12.03 -5.68 -2.99
N MET A 80 -11.60 -6.36 -1.94
CA MET A 80 -10.22 -6.78 -1.76
C MET A 80 -10.19 -8.29 -1.66
N ALA A 81 -9.60 -8.94 -2.67
CA ALA A 81 -9.43 -10.37 -2.67
C ALA A 81 -8.38 -10.75 -1.62
N THR A 82 -8.70 -11.72 -0.76
CA THR A 82 -7.73 -12.32 0.16
C THR A 82 -7.71 -13.83 -0.05
N PRO A 83 -6.64 -14.55 0.37
CA PRO A 83 -6.62 -16.01 0.32
C PRO A 83 -7.75 -16.68 1.10
N LEU A 84 -8.40 -15.96 2.03
CA LEU A 84 -9.48 -16.47 2.86
C LEU A 84 -10.88 -16.12 2.31
N GLY A 85 -10.96 -15.35 1.23
CA GLY A 85 -12.19 -14.81 0.65
C GLY A 85 -12.16 -13.29 0.49
N THR A 86 -13.14 -12.74 -0.23
CA THR A 86 -13.23 -11.30 -0.49
C THR A 86 -13.69 -10.54 0.76
N ILE A 87 -13.02 -9.43 1.07
CA ILE A 87 -13.49 -8.44 2.03
C ILE A 87 -13.85 -7.15 1.30
N TYR A 88 -14.75 -6.36 1.90
CA TYR A 88 -15.23 -5.12 1.31
C TYR A 88 -14.95 -3.93 2.23
N ALA A 89 -14.45 -2.84 1.66
CA ALA A 89 -14.31 -1.58 2.39
C ALA A 89 -15.67 -1.05 2.86
N THR A 90 -15.72 -0.49 4.05
CA THR A 90 -16.98 -0.03 4.67
C THR A 90 -17.35 1.40 4.27
N ASN A 91 -18.61 1.76 4.39
CA ASN A 91 -19.11 3.11 4.32
C ASN A 91 -18.64 3.89 5.57
N ILE A 92 -17.89 4.97 5.35
CA ILE A 92 -17.37 5.86 6.40
C ILE A 92 -17.94 7.29 6.28
N THR A 93 -19.04 7.45 5.54
CA THR A 93 -19.80 8.71 5.53
C THR A 93 -20.49 8.93 6.88
N PRO A 94 -20.94 10.17 7.20
CA PRO A 94 -21.64 10.44 8.45
C PRO A 94 -23.10 9.96 8.47
N ASP A 95 -23.50 9.14 7.50
CA ASP A 95 -24.81 8.50 7.51
C ASP A 95 -24.97 7.65 8.78
N ARG A 96 -26.10 7.82 9.46
CA ARG A 96 -26.38 7.16 10.75
C ARG A 96 -26.79 5.70 10.58
N ALA A 97 -27.42 5.33 9.48
CA ALA A 97 -27.91 3.98 9.28
C ALA A 97 -26.85 3.03 8.71
N ALA A 98 -26.04 3.53 7.77
CA ALA A 98 -25.10 2.75 6.98
C ALA A 98 -23.63 3.12 7.19
N GLY A 99 -23.35 4.34 7.64
CA GLY A 99 -22.00 4.88 7.82
C GLY A 99 -21.54 4.92 9.28
N ILE A 100 -20.70 5.90 9.60
CA ILE A 100 -20.13 6.13 10.94
C ILE A 100 -20.87 7.20 11.73
N GLY A 101 -22.09 7.60 11.32
CA GLY A 101 -22.82 8.72 11.92
C GLY A 101 -23.12 8.62 13.43
N HIS A 102 -22.97 7.44 14.02
CA HIS A 102 -23.11 7.19 15.46
C HIS A 102 -21.78 7.10 16.23
N TYR A 103 -20.64 7.13 15.55
CA TYR A 103 -19.34 7.02 16.18
C TYR A 103 -19.06 8.29 16.99
N SER A 104 -18.65 8.14 18.25
CA SER A 104 -17.98 9.22 18.96
C SER A 104 -16.58 9.45 18.40
N LEU A 105 -15.93 10.57 18.77
CA LEU A 105 -14.52 10.79 18.45
C LEU A 105 -13.63 9.65 18.95
N ALA A 106 -13.91 9.13 20.15
CA ALA A 106 -13.17 8.01 20.72
C ALA A 106 -13.44 6.68 20.02
N ASP A 107 -14.65 6.45 19.50
CA ASP A 107 -14.92 5.28 18.66
C ASP A 107 -14.19 5.36 17.33
N PHE A 108 -14.17 6.53 16.71
CA PHE A 108 -13.41 6.79 15.50
C PHE A 108 -11.92 6.56 15.72
N ASP A 109 -11.37 7.08 16.82
CA ASP A 109 -10.00 6.86 17.24
C ASP A 109 -9.64 5.37 17.39
N ARG A 110 -10.48 4.62 18.11
CA ARG A 110 -10.32 3.17 18.28
C ARG A 110 -10.38 2.43 16.95
N ALA A 111 -11.28 2.82 16.04
CA ALA A 111 -11.39 2.20 14.73
C ALA A 111 -10.13 2.46 13.90
N VAL A 112 -9.66 3.70 13.85
CA VAL A 112 -8.54 4.14 13.01
C VAL A 112 -7.19 3.66 13.55
N ARG A 113 -6.91 3.88 14.84
CA ARG A 113 -5.59 3.59 15.43
C ARG A 113 -5.46 2.18 16.01
N ASN A 114 -6.57 1.52 16.34
CA ASN A 114 -6.54 0.22 17.02
C ASN A 114 -7.26 -0.90 16.25
N GLY A 115 -7.95 -0.60 15.14
CA GLY A 115 -8.74 -1.58 14.42
C GLY A 115 -9.93 -2.10 15.24
N VAL A 116 -10.54 -1.26 16.09
CA VAL A 116 -11.68 -1.63 16.95
C VAL A 116 -12.85 -0.70 16.70
N ALA A 117 -13.85 -1.21 15.99
CA ALA A 117 -15.12 -0.52 15.81
C ALA A 117 -15.97 -0.55 17.11
N PRO A 118 -17.06 0.23 17.20
CA PRO A 118 -18.02 0.16 18.30
C PRO A 118 -18.44 -1.28 18.62
N GLU A 119 -18.80 -1.50 19.88
CA GLU A 119 -19.16 -2.82 20.43
C GLU A 119 -17.99 -3.83 20.44
N GLY A 120 -16.74 -3.35 20.32
CA GLY A 120 -15.54 -4.18 20.41
C GLY A 120 -15.25 -5.02 19.15
N ARG A 121 -15.95 -4.74 18.06
CA ARG A 121 -15.79 -5.48 16.80
C ARG A 121 -14.43 -5.19 16.16
N ARG A 122 -13.59 -6.21 16.04
CA ARG A 122 -12.28 -6.10 15.39
C ARG A 122 -12.42 -5.86 13.89
N LEU A 123 -11.54 -5.04 13.34
CA LEU A 123 -11.38 -4.79 11.90
C LEU A 123 -10.26 -5.66 11.36
N TYR A 124 -10.39 -6.08 10.10
CA TYR A 124 -9.30 -6.79 9.44
C TYR A 124 -8.11 -5.85 9.20
N PRO A 125 -6.86 -6.32 9.34
CA PRO A 125 -5.66 -5.52 9.11
C PRO A 125 -5.42 -5.13 7.65
N ALA A 126 -6.40 -5.37 6.77
CA ALA A 126 -6.46 -4.75 5.45
C ALA A 126 -6.67 -3.23 5.54
N MET A 127 -7.37 -2.75 6.56
CA MET A 127 -7.26 -1.35 6.96
C MET A 127 -5.92 -1.19 7.69
N PRO A 128 -5.01 -0.29 7.26
CA PRO A 128 -3.66 -0.19 7.80
C PRO A 128 -3.63 0.56 9.15
N TYR A 129 -4.50 0.16 10.08
CA TYR A 129 -4.51 0.67 11.45
C TYR A 129 -3.17 0.47 12.21
N PRO A 130 -2.31 -0.52 11.91
CA PRO A 130 -0.97 -0.58 12.52
C PRO A 130 -0.11 0.65 12.18
N SER A 131 -0.21 1.15 10.95
CA SER A 131 0.44 2.39 10.51
C SER A 131 -0.29 3.60 11.10
N TYR A 132 -1.63 3.62 11.02
CA TYR A 132 -2.43 4.74 11.54
C TYR A 132 -2.32 4.93 13.05
N ALA A 133 -1.88 3.94 13.82
CA ALA A 133 -1.55 4.11 15.23
C ALA A 133 -0.62 5.31 15.49
N LYS A 134 0.24 5.65 14.51
CA LYS A 134 1.16 6.79 14.56
C LYS A 134 0.49 8.16 14.39
N LEU A 135 -0.76 8.22 13.90
CA LEU A 135 -1.48 9.48 13.72
C LEU A 135 -1.58 10.24 15.05
N THR A 136 -1.33 11.54 14.98
CA THR A 136 -1.43 12.43 16.14
C THR A 136 -2.91 12.59 16.56
N ASP A 137 -3.13 12.91 17.83
CA ASP A 137 -4.47 13.21 18.32
C ASP A 137 -5.14 14.38 17.58
N GLU A 138 -4.34 15.36 17.14
CA GLU A 138 -4.82 16.49 16.34
C GLU A 138 -5.33 16.02 14.97
N ASP A 139 -4.58 15.14 14.30
CA ASP A 139 -4.95 14.62 12.99
C ASP A 139 -6.15 13.66 13.07
N VAL A 140 -6.28 12.87 14.13
CA VAL A 140 -7.47 12.04 14.37
C VAL A 140 -8.71 12.91 14.61
N ARG A 141 -8.59 14.00 15.38
CA ARG A 141 -9.68 14.98 15.56
C ARG A 141 -10.05 15.65 14.24
N ALA A 142 -9.06 16.03 13.43
CA ALA A 142 -9.28 16.66 12.14
C ALA A 142 -9.98 15.71 11.17
N LEU A 143 -9.52 14.46 11.07
CA LEU A 143 -10.17 13.40 10.27
C LEU A 143 -11.63 13.22 10.69
N TYR A 144 -11.90 13.09 11.98
CA TYR A 144 -13.26 12.95 12.49
C TYR A 144 -14.12 14.18 12.15
N ALA A 145 -13.58 15.40 12.28
CA ALA A 145 -14.26 16.63 11.87
C ALA A 145 -14.64 16.59 10.38
N PHE A 146 -13.70 16.19 9.52
CA PHE A 146 -13.92 16.10 8.08
C PHE A 146 -14.99 15.06 7.73
N PHE A 147 -14.93 13.85 8.27
CA PHE A 147 -15.96 12.85 7.98
C PHE A 147 -17.33 13.24 8.53
N MET A 148 -17.39 13.88 9.71
CA MET A 148 -18.67 14.21 10.34
C MET A 148 -19.31 15.49 9.81
N GLN A 149 -18.53 16.42 9.24
CA GLN A 149 -19.01 17.75 8.84
C GLN A 149 -18.70 18.12 7.39
N GLY A 150 -17.67 17.52 6.79
CA GLY A 150 -17.21 17.81 5.42
C GLY A 150 -17.65 16.80 4.36
N VAL A 151 -18.08 15.60 4.75
CA VAL A 151 -18.51 14.53 3.84
C VAL A 151 -20.03 14.45 3.77
N THR A 152 -20.57 14.34 2.55
CA THR A 152 -22.01 14.13 2.32
C THR A 152 -22.45 12.74 2.81
N PRO A 153 -23.50 12.62 3.65
CA PRO A 153 -24.03 11.32 4.06
C PRO A 153 -24.47 10.46 2.86
N ALA A 154 -24.13 9.18 2.87
CA ALA A 154 -24.61 8.22 1.88
C ALA A 154 -25.26 7.00 2.57
N ALA A 155 -26.55 6.79 2.33
CA ALA A 155 -27.31 5.65 2.87
C ALA A 155 -27.06 4.34 2.09
N LYS A 156 -25.79 4.00 1.83
CA LYS A 156 -25.36 2.79 1.12
C LYS A 156 -24.93 1.72 2.14
N PRO A 157 -25.68 0.61 2.30
CA PRO A 157 -25.33 -0.44 3.24
C PRO A 157 -23.98 -1.11 2.92
N ASN A 158 -23.27 -1.52 3.97
CA ASN A 158 -22.04 -2.29 3.85
C ASN A 158 -22.32 -3.68 3.26
N LYS A 159 -21.42 -4.14 2.38
CA LYS A 159 -21.42 -5.53 1.91
C LYS A 159 -20.77 -6.43 2.98
N PRO A 160 -21.37 -7.61 3.28
CA PRO A 160 -20.74 -8.56 4.19
C PRO A 160 -19.48 -9.18 3.55
N SER A 161 -18.56 -9.61 4.41
CA SER A 161 -17.37 -10.37 4.02
C SER A 161 -17.76 -11.73 3.43
N GLU A 162 -17.06 -12.17 2.39
CA GLU A 162 -17.23 -13.49 1.76
C GLU A 162 -16.33 -14.57 2.39
N ILE A 163 -15.51 -14.20 3.38
CA ILE A 163 -14.78 -15.17 4.19
C ILE A 163 -15.78 -16.15 4.86
N PRO A 164 -15.67 -17.47 4.62
CA PRO A 164 -16.60 -18.44 5.15
C PRO A 164 -16.43 -18.63 6.66
N TRP A 165 -17.50 -19.03 7.33
CA TRP A 165 -17.41 -19.50 8.71
C TRP A 165 -16.61 -20.82 8.77
N PRO A 166 -15.72 -21.05 9.76
CA PRO A 166 -15.43 -20.21 10.94
C PRO A 166 -14.28 -19.19 10.75
N LEU A 167 -13.73 -19.04 9.54
CA LEU A 167 -12.58 -18.16 9.28
C LEU A 167 -12.92 -16.67 9.42
N ASN A 168 -14.21 -16.32 9.41
CA ASN A 168 -14.70 -14.95 9.60
C ASN A 168 -14.84 -14.52 11.08
N ILE A 169 -14.50 -15.39 12.04
CA ILE A 169 -14.52 -15.06 13.46
C ILE A 169 -13.46 -14.00 13.76
N ARG A 170 -13.87 -12.88 14.36
CA ARG A 170 -13.02 -11.69 14.49
C ARG A 170 -12.20 -11.57 15.78
N TRP A 171 -12.54 -12.33 16.82
CA TRP A 171 -11.80 -12.24 18.10
C TRP A 171 -10.31 -12.61 18.00
N PRO A 172 -9.84 -13.57 17.16
CA PRO A 172 -8.42 -13.90 17.03
C PRO A 172 -7.57 -12.74 16.53
N ILE A 173 -8.18 -11.76 15.84
CA ILE A 173 -7.49 -10.53 15.41
C ILE A 173 -6.95 -9.77 16.64
N SER A 174 -7.62 -9.83 17.80
CA SER A 174 -7.08 -9.22 19.02
C SER A 174 -5.70 -9.79 19.41
N LEU A 175 -5.49 -11.10 19.23
CA LEU A 175 -4.21 -11.74 19.47
C LEU A 175 -3.20 -11.35 18.41
N TRP A 176 -3.62 -11.31 17.14
CA TRP A 176 -2.80 -10.81 16.03
C TRP A 176 -2.29 -9.38 16.31
N ASN A 177 -3.17 -8.47 16.75
CA ASN A 177 -2.81 -7.08 17.08
C ASN A 177 -1.73 -7.05 18.18
N SER A 178 -1.83 -7.94 19.17
CA SER A 178 -0.88 -7.99 20.29
C SER A 178 0.52 -8.39 19.86
N LEU A 179 0.64 -9.14 18.77
CA LEU A 179 1.91 -9.66 18.27
C LEU A 179 2.53 -8.77 17.20
N PHE A 180 1.70 -8.08 16.41
CA PHE A 180 2.13 -7.45 15.16
C PHE A 180 1.83 -5.96 15.06
N THR A 181 1.33 -5.33 16.13
CA THR A 181 1.02 -3.89 16.12
C THR A 181 1.63 -3.19 17.32
N GLU A 182 2.06 -1.96 17.10
CA GLU A 182 2.50 -1.04 18.15
C GLU A 182 1.46 0.07 18.26
N ALA A 183 0.64 0.04 19.31
CA ALA A 183 -0.40 1.04 19.54
C ALA A 183 0.19 2.32 20.16
N ALA A 184 1.07 2.99 19.42
CA ALA A 184 1.72 4.22 19.86
C ALA A 184 1.69 5.30 18.78
N THR A 185 1.37 6.53 19.20
CA THR A 185 1.48 7.71 18.35
C THR A 185 2.93 7.92 17.92
N PHE A 186 3.12 8.63 16.80
CA PHE A 186 4.46 9.00 16.38
C PHE A 186 5.16 9.84 17.45
N ILE A 187 6.41 9.49 17.75
CA ILE A 187 7.27 10.21 18.68
C ILE A 187 8.41 10.78 17.85
N GLU A 188 8.57 12.10 17.88
CA GLU A 188 9.67 12.77 17.22
C GLU A 188 11.01 12.30 17.80
N GLN A 189 11.98 12.08 16.92
CA GLN A 189 13.33 11.71 17.28
C GLN A 189 14.17 12.98 17.49
N PRO A 190 14.66 13.27 18.72
CA PRO A 190 15.39 14.51 19.00
C PRO A 190 16.75 14.61 18.29
N ALA A 191 17.31 13.48 17.87
CA ALA A 191 18.56 13.40 17.11
C ALA A 191 18.39 13.69 15.61
N ARG A 192 17.15 13.93 15.16
CA ARG A 192 16.79 14.18 13.76
C ARG A 192 16.19 15.57 13.64
N ASP A 193 16.36 16.20 12.48
CA ASP A 193 15.75 17.50 12.22
C ASP A 193 14.23 17.40 12.02
N ALA A 194 13.57 18.56 11.95
CA ALA A 194 12.12 18.65 11.81
C ALA A 194 11.61 18.08 10.48
N GLN A 195 12.37 18.22 9.38
CA GLN A 195 11.98 17.72 8.08
C GLN A 195 12.00 16.19 8.04
N TRP A 196 13.03 15.58 8.65
CA TRP A 196 13.12 14.14 8.83
C TRP A 196 11.96 13.61 9.67
N ASN A 197 11.66 14.25 10.80
CA ASN A 197 10.55 13.82 11.67
C ASN A 197 9.20 13.92 10.96
N ARG A 198 8.98 14.98 10.17
CA ARG A 198 7.77 15.11 9.35
C ARG A 198 7.69 14.01 8.28
N GLY A 199 8.80 13.70 7.62
CA GLY A 199 8.86 12.63 6.63
C GLY A 199 8.60 11.25 7.23
N ALA A 200 9.22 10.96 8.39
CA ALA A 200 9.02 9.73 9.14
C ALA A 200 7.54 9.57 9.55
N TYR A 201 6.91 10.63 10.05
CA TYR A 201 5.48 10.64 10.37
C TYR A 201 4.61 10.29 9.17
N LEU A 202 4.84 10.93 8.02
CA LEU A 202 4.06 10.71 6.81
C LEU A 202 4.28 9.31 6.25
N VAL A 203 5.52 8.81 6.24
CA VAL A 203 5.85 7.51 5.63
C VAL A 203 5.46 6.33 6.51
N GLN A 204 5.72 6.41 7.81
CA GLN A 204 5.41 5.33 8.76
C GLN A 204 3.94 5.33 9.18
N GLY A 205 3.31 6.52 9.21
CA GLY A 205 1.96 6.73 9.71
C GLY A 205 0.97 6.98 8.59
N ALA A 206 0.67 8.26 8.34
CA ALA A 206 -0.43 8.70 7.48
C ALA A 206 -0.42 8.02 6.10
N GLY A 207 0.68 8.13 5.35
CA GLY A 207 0.82 7.55 4.01
C GLY A 207 1.09 6.05 3.98
N HIS A 208 1.21 5.39 5.15
CA HIS A 208 1.29 3.93 5.32
C HIS A 208 2.15 3.22 4.26
N CYS A 209 3.31 3.79 3.89
CA CYS A 209 4.08 3.31 2.74
C CYS A 209 4.56 1.86 2.96
N GLY A 210 4.74 1.47 4.23
CA GLY A 210 5.07 0.11 4.65
C GLY A 210 4.07 -0.95 4.18
N SER A 211 2.79 -0.59 4.09
CA SER A 211 1.73 -1.55 3.75
C SER A 211 1.86 -2.13 2.34
N CYS A 212 2.58 -1.43 1.44
CA CYS A 212 2.96 -1.94 0.12
C CYS A 212 4.45 -2.30 0.04
N HIS A 213 5.33 -1.49 0.63
CA HIS A 213 6.78 -1.59 0.41
C HIS A 213 7.55 -2.39 1.47
N THR A 214 6.90 -2.89 2.52
CA THR A 214 7.53 -3.78 3.52
C THR A 214 7.15 -5.24 3.25
N PRO A 215 8.09 -6.20 3.26
CA PRO A 215 7.78 -7.61 3.13
C PRO A 215 6.79 -8.09 4.20
N ARG A 216 5.92 -9.03 3.83
CA ARG A 216 4.95 -9.64 4.74
C ARG A 216 5.49 -10.93 5.40
N GLY A 217 5.10 -11.14 6.65
CA GLY A 217 5.33 -12.38 7.39
C GLY A 217 4.30 -13.47 7.05
N PRO A 218 4.43 -14.67 7.62
CA PRO A 218 3.50 -15.78 7.39
C PRO A 218 2.07 -15.50 7.89
N ALA A 219 1.90 -14.57 8.83
CA ALA A 219 0.60 -14.11 9.32
C ALA A 219 0.05 -12.91 8.51
N PHE A 220 0.59 -12.65 7.33
CA PHE A 220 0.29 -11.50 6.46
C PHE A 220 0.53 -10.12 7.11
N ASN A 221 1.26 -10.08 8.24
CA ASN A 221 1.69 -8.84 8.88
C ASN A 221 2.86 -8.20 8.15
N GLU A 222 2.97 -6.88 8.19
CA GLU A 222 4.22 -6.20 7.83
C GLU A 222 5.33 -6.68 8.77
N LYS A 223 6.50 -7.05 8.22
CA LYS A 223 7.64 -7.49 9.04
C LYS A 223 8.25 -6.35 9.87
N ALA A 224 7.93 -5.11 9.53
CA ALA A 224 8.40 -3.91 10.23
C ALA A 224 7.45 -2.74 9.99
N LEU A 225 7.28 -1.88 11.00
CA LEU A 225 6.42 -0.68 10.95
C LEU A 225 7.22 0.64 11.03
N SER A 226 8.55 0.56 11.15
CA SER A 226 9.43 1.72 11.28
C SER A 226 10.86 1.41 10.83
N ASP A 227 11.68 2.45 10.72
CA ASP A 227 13.10 2.42 10.36
C ASP A 227 14.00 1.71 11.39
N ALA A 228 13.45 1.23 12.51
CA ALA A 228 14.17 0.39 13.48
C ALA A 228 14.58 -0.98 12.90
N SER A 229 14.02 -1.39 11.76
CA SER A 229 14.32 -2.64 11.07
C SER A 229 14.80 -2.39 9.63
N ASP A 230 15.77 -3.18 9.18
CA ASP A 230 16.25 -3.18 7.79
C ASP A 230 15.21 -3.70 6.78
N GLN A 231 14.16 -4.38 7.26
CA GLN A 231 13.04 -4.88 6.46
C GLN A 231 12.04 -3.79 6.11
N PHE A 232 11.97 -2.72 6.90
CA PHE A 232 11.03 -1.63 6.64
C PHE A 232 11.34 -0.98 5.30
N LEU A 233 10.33 -0.96 4.42
CA LEU A 233 10.41 -0.47 3.05
C LEU A 233 11.45 -1.17 2.16
N ALA A 234 11.81 -2.42 2.47
CA ALA A 234 12.79 -3.20 1.71
C ALA A 234 12.28 -3.78 0.37
N GLY A 235 11.05 -3.46 0.00
CA GLY A 235 10.35 -3.96 -1.19
C GLY A 235 9.58 -5.24 -0.91
N ALA A 236 8.47 -5.45 -1.62
CA ALA A 236 7.60 -6.61 -1.43
C ALA A 236 6.83 -6.95 -2.71
N LEU A 237 6.51 -8.23 -2.87
CA LEU A 237 5.53 -8.66 -3.86
C LEU A 237 4.12 -8.54 -3.24
N LEU A 238 3.21 -7.86 -3.93
CA LEU A 238 1.81 -7.66 -3.55
C LEU A 238 0.94 -7.73 -4.80
N ASP A 239 -0.02 -8.67 -4.83
CA ASP A 239 -1.05 -8.77 -5.88
C ASP A 239 -0.51 -8.76 -7.33
N GLY A 240 0.56 -9.53 -7.58
CA GLY A 240 1.18 -9.61 -8.92
C GLY A 240 1.94 -8.35 -9.33
N TRP A 241 2.20 -7.44 -8.38
CA TRP A 241 3.09 -6.29 -8.52
C TRP A 241 4.21 -6.39 -7.50
N TYR A 242 5.44 -6.13 -7.93
CA TYR A 242 6.54 -5.88 -7.02
C TYR A 242 6.59 -4.39 -6.67
N ALA A 243 6.29 -4.07 -5.42
CA ALA A 243 6.54 -2.77 -4.81
C ALA A 243 8.05 -2.63 -4.53
N PRO A 244 8.75 -1.69 -5.20
CA PRO A 244 10.20 -1.49 -5.05
C PRO A 244 10.65 -1.27 -3.60
N SER A 245 11.94 -1.48 -3.32
CA SER A 245 12.51 -0.92 -2.10
C SER A 245 12.40 0.60 -2.13
N LEU A 246 12.05 1.24 -1.02
CA LEU A 246 12.13 2.71 -0.88
C LEU A 246 13.40 3.16 -0.15
N ARG A 247 14.34 2.24 0.07
CA ARG A 247 15.62 2.50 0.73
C ARG A 247 16.66 2.94 -0.30
N ASN A 248 17.84 3.34 0.17
CA ASN A 248 18.97 3.76 -0.67
C ASN A 248 19.65 2.60 -1.44
N ASP A 249 18.88 1.55 -1.79
CA ASP A 249 19.28 0.41 -2.60
C ASP A 249 19.50 0.88 -4.06
N PRO A 250 20.73 0.77 -4.63
CA PRO A 250 21.04 1.30 -5.95
C PRO A 250 20.37 0.59 -7.12
N ASN A 251 19.94 -0.67 -6.99
CA ASN A 251 19.33 -1.43 -8.08
C ASN A 251 17.81 -1.48 -7.96
N THR A 252 17.32 -1.92 -6.82
CA THR A 252 15.89 -2.18 -6.61
C THR A 252 15.16 -1.10 -5.83
N GLY A 253 15.86 -0.05 -5.38
CA GLY A 253 15.27 1.08 -4.68
C GLY A 253 15.72 2.46 -5.14
N LEU A 254 15.76 3.41 -4.21
CA LEU A 254 15.95 4.84 -4.46
C LEU A 254 17.42 5.27 -4.42
N GLY A 255 18.37 4.33 -4.46
CA GLY A 255 19.80 4.62 -4.35
C GLY A 255 20.32 5.61 -5.38
N ARG A 256 19.79 5.53 -6.61
CA ARG A 256 20.17 6.40 -7.75
C ARG A 256 19.32 7.67 -7.88
N TRP A 257 18.31 7.83 -7.02
CA TRP A 257 17.38 8.95 -7.07
C TRP A 257 17.87 10.05 -6.13
N SER A 258 17.75 11.31 -6.56
CA SER A 258 17.89 12.46 -5.67
C SER A 258 16.63 12.69 -4.84
N GLU A 259 16.69 13.50 -3.78
CA GLU A 259 15.47 13.92 -3.06
C GLU A 259 14.49 14.63 -3.99
N ALA A 260 14.99 15.46 -4.91
CA ALA A 260 14.17 16.15 -5.91
C ALA A 260 13.47 15.17 -6.87
N ASP A 261 14.15 14.09 -7.29
CA ASP A 261 13.54 13.04 -8.11
C ASP A 261 12.36 12.38 -7.40
N ILE A 262 12.51 12.11 -6.09
CA ILE A 262 11.46 11.47 -5.27
C ILE A 262 10.27 12.43 -5.10
N ALA A 263 10.52 13.68 -4.71
CA ALA A 263 9.46 14.67 -4.56
C ALA A 263 8.72 14.91 -5.90
N GLN A 264 9.45 14.99 -7.01
CA GLN A 264 8.85 15.11 -8.34
C GLN A 264 7.98 13.89 -8.68
N PHE A 265 8.48 12.68 -8.45
CA PHE A 265 7.72 11.46 -8.74
C PHE A 265 6.41 11.39 -7.96
N LEU A 266 6.43 11.73 -6.67
CA LEU A 266 5.22 11.76 -5.83
C LEU A 266 4.25 12.88 -6.23
N LYS A 267 4.76 14.00 -6.77
CA LYS A 267 3.96 15.15 -7.22
C LYS A 267 3.34 14.98 -8.61
N THR A 268 4.06 14.38 -9.54
CA THR A 268 3.68 14.32 -10.97
C THR A 268 3.47 12.90 -11.51
N GLY A 269 3.70 11.89 -10.68
CA GLY A 269 3.56 10.48 -11.03
C GLY A 269 4.65 9.99 -11.98
N ARG A 270 5.69 10.79 -12.21
CA ARG A 270 6.76 10.51 -13.18
C ARG A 270 7.98 11.39 -12.95
N ASN A 271 9.15 10.89 -13.32
CA ASN A 271 10.41 11.63 -13.37
C ASN A 271 11.33 11.01 -14.44
N GLN A 272 12.64 11.25 -14.38
CA GLN A 272 13.62 10.67 -15.29
C GLN A 272 13.85 9.16 -15.11
N HIS A 273 13.49 8.60 -13.96
CA HIS A 273 13.74 7.21 -13.60
C HIS A 273 12.54 6.30 -13.84
N ALA A 274 11.32 6.80 -13.62
CA ALA A 274 10.11 5.99 -13.68
C ALA A 274 8.82 6.79 -13.91
N VAL A 275 7.76 6.07 -14.25
CA VAL A 275 6.35 6.50 -14.23
C VAL A 275 5.61 5.58 -13.26
N VAL A 276 4.67 6.10 -12.48
CA VAL A 276 3.83 5.28 -11.57
C VAL A 276 3.08 4.21 -12.36
N PHE A 277 3.04 3.00 -11.83
CA PHE A 277 2.32 1.87 -12.42
C PHE A 277 1.74 0.97 -11.32
N GLY A 278 0.84 0.07 -11.71
CA GLY A 278 0.15 -0.82 -10.76
C GLY A 278 -0.62 -0.02 -9.70
N SER A 279 -0.81 -0.58 -8.51
CA SER A 279 -1.53 0.08 -7.41
C SER A 279 -0.95 1.45 -7.00
N MET A 280 0.34 1.71 -7.28
CA MET A 280 0.95 3.03 -7.04
C MET A 280 0.32 4.14 -7.90
N THR A 281 -0.25 3.82 -9.08
CA THR A 281 -0.99 4.81 -9.89
C THR A 281 -2.23 5.30 -9.17
N GLU A 282 -2.92 4.45 -8.40
CA GLU A 282 -4.11 4.86 -7.62
C GLU A 282 -3.71 5.70 -6.42
N ALA A 283 -2.66 5.30 -5.69
CA ALA A 283 -2.10 6.10 -4.59
C ALA A 283 -1.65 7.48 -5.09
N PHE A 284 -1.07 7.56 -6.29
CA PHE A 284 -0.74 8.84 -6.91
C PHE A 284 -1.99 9.64 -7.31
N ASN A 285 -2.92 9.01 -8.04
CA ASN A 285 -4.11 9.65 -8.57
C ASN A 285 -5.03 10.21 -7.47
N ASN A 286 -5.05 9.57 -6.29
CA ASN A 286 -5.99 9.89 -5.21
C ASN A 286 -5.34 10.49 -3.95
N SER A 287 -4.02 10.36 -3.75
CA SER A 287 -3.32 10.83 -2.55
C SER A 287 -2.10 11.72 -2.85
N THR A 288 -0.97 11.17 -3.30
CA THR A 288 0.34 11.85 -3.15
C THR A 288 0.45 13.16 -3.94
N GLN A 289 -0.24 13.27 -5.08
CA GLN A 289 -0.21 14.49 -5.91
C GLN A 289 -0.81 15.72 -5.22
N PHE A 290 -1.58 15.52 -4.16
CA PHE A 290 -2.25 16.59 -3.42
C PHE A 290 -1.50 17.00 -2.15
N LEU A 291 -0.36 16.35 -1.85
CA LEU A 291 0.50 16.74 -0.74
C LEU A 291 1.17 18.08 -1.03
N THR A 292 1.46 18.82 0.04
CA THR A 292 2.22 20.07 -0.09
C THR A 292 3.67 19.79 -0.49
N ASP A 293 4.32 20.76 -1.14
CA ASP A 293 5.73 20.63 -1.53
C ASP A 293 6.65 20.40 -0.33
N ALA A 294 6.31 20.97 0.84
CA ALA A 294 7.04 20.74 2.08
C ALA A 294 6.93 19.27 2.55
N ASP A 295 5.74 18.68 2.48
CA ASP A 295 5.52 17.28 2.86
C ASP A 295 6.16 16.31 1.86
N LEU A 296 6.12 16.62 0.57
CA LEU A 296 6.83 15.85 -0.46
C LEU A 296 8.35 15.88 -0.25
N ALA A 297 8.91 17.04 0.09
CA ALA A 297 10.32 17.18 0.45
C ALA A 297 10.68 16.46 1.76
N ALA A 298 9.78 16.47 2.74
CA ALA A 298 9.96 15.73 3.99
C ALA A 298 9.98 14.21 3.77
N ILE A 299 9.04 13.69 2.99
CA ILE A 299 9.01 12.27 2.59
C ILE A 299 10.31 11.91 1.86
N ALA A 300 10.72 12.70 0.88
CA ALA A 300 11.95 12.47 0.13
C ALA A 300 13.18 12.42 1.04
N HIS A 301 13.30 13.39 1.95
CA HIS A 301 14.41 13.48 2.91
C HIS A 301 14.46 12.27 3.84
N TYR A 302 13.31 11.86 4.40
CA TYR A 302 13.24 10.66 5.24
C TYR A 302 13.62 9.39 4.45
N LEU A 303 13.05 9.17 3.26
CA LEU A 303 13.35 7.98 2.45
C LEU A 303 14.83 7.90 2.07
N LYS A 304 15.46 9.03 1.69
CA LYS A 304 16.90 9.06 1.38
C LYS A 304 17.79 8.76 2.58
N SER A 305 17.30 8.97 3.80
CA SER A 305 18.04 8.64 5.02
C SER A 305 18.12 7.13 5.31
N LEU A 306 17.27 6.31 4.67
CA LEU A 306 17.17 4.87 4.94
C LEU A 306 18.30 4.11 4.23
N PRO A 307 19.19 3.39 4.95
CA PRO A 307 20.48 2.95 4.40
C PRO A 307 20.51 2.07 3.13
N GLY A 308 19.68 1.07 2.88
CA GLY A 308 19.93 0.14 1.77
C GLY A 308 20.88 -0.98 2.21
N ASP A 309 20.84 -2.09 1.49
CA ASP A 309 21.40 -3.37 1.91
C ASP A 309 22.11 -4.04 0.73
N PRO A 310 23.46 -3.94 0.67
CA PRO A 310 24.24 -4.55 -0.40
C PRO A 310 24.13 -6.08 -0.46
N GLN A 311 23.78 -6.77 0.64
CA GLN A 311 23.60 -8.22 0.62
C GLN A 311 22.33 -8.62 -0.13
N ARG A 312 21.28 -7.79 -0.04
CA ARG A 312 20.01 -7.99 -0.74
C ARG A 312 20.04 -7.45 -2.17
N ASP A 313 20.65 -6.28 -2.38
CA ASP A 313 20.57 -5.53 -3.64
C ASP A 313 21.72 -5.84 -4.62
N GLY A 314 22.84 -6.36 -4.11
CA GLY A 314 24.01 -6.74 -4.90
C GLY A 314 24.86 -5.55 -5.36
N ALA A 315 25.69 -5.79 -6.39
CA ALA A 315 26.58 -4.76 -6.93
C ALA A 315 25.78 -3.68 -7.69
N PRO A 316 26.11 -2.38 -7.53
CA PRO A 316 25.41 -1.31 -8.22
C PRO A 316 25.40 -1.49 -9.75
N TRP A 317 24.22 -1.33 -10.33
CA TRP A 317 24.00 -1.40 -11.77
C TRP A 317 24.82 -0.35 -12.50
N LYS A 318 25.30 -0.72 -13.67
CA LYS A 318 26.00 0.15 -14.61
C LYS A 318 25.43 -0.09 -15.99
N TYR A 319 25.26 0.99 -16.73
CA TYR A 319 24.84 0.90 -18.12
C TYR A 319 25.91 0.20 -18.95
N GLU A 320 25.48 -0.76 -19.75
CA GLU A 320 26.31 -1.46 -20.74
C GLU A 320 25.62 -1.35 -22.10
N ALA A 321 26.30 -0.85 -23.14
CA ALA A 321 25.67 -0.76 -24.45
C ALA A 321 25.33 -2.17 -24.99
N ALA A 322 24.13 -2.34 -25.54
CA ALA A 322 23.72 -3.60 -26.14
C ALA A 322 24.55 -3.87 -27.41
N ALA A 323 25.14 -5.06 -27.51
CA ALA A 323 25.76 -5.49 -28.76
C ALA A 323 24.69 -5.71 -29.84
N ALA A 324 24.99 -5.40 -31.10
CA ALA A 324 24.05 -5.61 -32.21
C ALA A 324 23.55 -7.06 -32.29
N SER A 325 24.39 -8.03 -31.94
CA SER A 325 24.03 -9.46 -31.88
C SER A 325 22.95 -9.80 -30.87
N ALA A 326 22.74 -8.98 -29.82
CA ALA A 326 21.68 -9.20 -28.83
C ALA A 326 20.28 -9.10 -29.47
N PHE A 327 20.13 -8.22 -30.47
CA PHE A 327 18.88 -8.03 -31.22
C PHE A 327 18.58 -9.15 -32.22
N ALA A 328 19.55 -10.02 -32.52
CA ALA A 328 19.33 -11.19 -33.38
C ALA A 328 18.55 -12.32 -32.68
N SER A 329 18.41 -12.26 -31.35
CA SER A 329 17.55 -13.20 -30.59
C SER A 329 16.07 -12.95 -30.87
N ALA A 330 15.21 -13.97 -30.69
CA ALA A 330 13.77 -13.81 -30.87
C ALA A 330 13.19 -12.67 -29.98
N GLY A 331 13.63 -12.60 -28.72
CA GLY A 331 13.24 -11.53 -27.80
C GLY A 331 13.75 -10.15 -28.20
N GLY A 332 14.99 -10.08 -28.72
CA GLY A 332 15.59 -8.83 -29.21
C GLY A 332 14.89 -8.29 -30.46
N HIS A 333 14.57 -9.16 -31.43
CA HIS A 333 13.82 -8.77 -32.63
C HIS A 333 12.39 -8.32 -32.26
N LEU A 334 11.76 -9.01 -31.32
CA LEU A 334 10.44 -8.62 -30.81
C LEU A 334 10.49 -7.25 -30.10
N TYR A 335 11.54 -7.00 -29.31
CA TYR A 335 11.76 -5.69 -28.68
C TYR A 335 11.89 -4.58 -29.72
N GLU A 336 12.73 -4.78 -30.74
CA GLU A 336 12.96 -3.81 -31.81
C GLU A 336 11.66 -3.43 -32.53
N THR A 337 10.81 -4.41 -32.81
CA THR A 337 9.58 -4.22 -33.59
C THR A 337 8.38 -3.72 -32.79
N ARG A 338 8.35 -3.96 -31.46
CA ARG A 338 7.16 -3.67 -30.62
C ARG A 338 7.39 -2.65 -29.50
N CYS A 339 8.63 -2.48 -29.06
CA CYS A 339 8.94 -1.72 -27.83
C CYS A 339 9.90 -0.54 -28.08
N ALA A 340 10.85 -0.69 -29.00
CA ALA A 340 11.94 0.27 -29.20
C ALA A 340 11.47 1.66 -29.69
N SER A 341 10.31 1.76 -30.33
CA SER A 341 9.74 3.07 -30.73
C SER A 341 9.46 3.99 -29.54
N CYS A 342 9.19 3.42 -28.37
CA CYS A 342 8.92 4.17 -27.14
C CYS A 342 10.11 4.14 -26.17
N HIS A 343 10.73 2.97 -26.00
CA HIS A 343 11.80 2.76 -25.00
C HIS A 343 13.22 2.93 -25.55
N GLY A 344 13.36 3.15 -26.86
CA GLY A 344 14.64 3.30 -27.55
C GLY A 344 15.38 1.98 -27.74
N LEU A 345 16.25 1.90 -28.75
CA LEU A 345 17.16 0.75 -28.92
C LEU A 345 18.22 0.67 -27.80
N ASP A 346 18.51 1.80 -27.15
CA ASP A 346 19.44 1.88 -26.04
C ASP A 346 18.76 1.65 -24.67
N GLY A 347 17.45 1.40 -24.66
CA GLY A 347 16.65 1.11 -23.47
C GLY A 347 16.46 2.30 -22.53
N LYS A 348 16.85 3.53 -22.91
CA LYS A 348 16.80 4.70 -22.03
C LYS A 348 15.44 5.39 -21.98
N GLY A 349 14.52 5.04 -22.87
CA GLY A 349 13.24 5.71 -22.98
C GLY A 349 13.37 7.20 -23.32
N GLN A 350 12.32 7.95 -23.04
CA GLN A 350 12.25 9.39 -23.24
C GLN A 350 11.56 10.01 -22.03
N ALA A 351 12.38 10.42 -21.06
CA ALA A 351 11.89 11.07 -19.85
C ALA A 351 11.11 12.35 -20.18
N PRO A 352 10.08 12.70 -19.39
CA PRO A 352 9.52 11.93 -18.27
C PRO A 352 8.37 11.00 -18.68
N TRP A 353 8.14 10.80 -19.98
CA TRP A 353 6.91 10.16 -20.49
C TRP A 353 7.06 8.67 -20.75
N MET A 354 8.19 8.26 -21.34
CA MET A 354 8.52 6.86 -21.61
C MET A 354 9.66 6.48 -20.68
N PRO A 355 9.40 5.68 -19.62
CA PRO A 355 10.44 5.38 -18.64
C PRO A 355 11.56 4.53 -19.26
N PRO A 356 12.79 4.64 -18.74
CA PRO A 356 13.87 3.73 -19.12
C PRO A 356 13.51 2.29 -18.76
N LEU A 357 14.03 1.34 -19.54
CA LEU A 357 14.09 -0.09 -19.21
C LEU A 357 15.51 -0.49 -18.78
N ALA A 358 16.52 0.22 -19.27
CA ALA A 358 17.90 0.12 -18.79
C ALA A 358 17.98 0.57 -17.33
N GLY A 359 18.40 -0.34 -16.45
CA GLY A 359 18.50 -0.10 -15.02
C GLY A 359 17.16 0.03 -14.29
N ALA A 360 16.01 -0.14 -14.96
CA ALA A 360 14.71 -0.02 -14.31
C ALA A 360 14.55 -1.07 -13.22
N THR A 361 13.93 -0.72 -12.09
CA THR A 361 13.69 -1.67 -10.99
C THR A 361 12.98 -2.94 -11.48
N SER A 362 11.95 -2.81 -12.32
CA SER A 362 11.23 -3.96 -12.91
C SER A 362 12.09 -4.87 -13.80
N ALA A 363 13.24 -4.38 -14.27
CA ALA A 363 14.21 -5.15 -15.04
C ALA A 363 15.35 -5.73 -14.17
N LEU A 364 15.54 -5.21 -12.95
CA LEU A 364 16.61 -5.61 -12.02
C LEU A 364 16.14 -6.52 -10.89
N THR A 365 14.86 -6.48 -10.52
CA THR A 365 14.31 -7.33 -9.45
C THR A 365 14.35 -8.80 -9.83
N ALA A 366 14.58 -9.68 -8.85
CA ALA A 366 14.58 -11.13 -9.08
C ALA A 366 13.22 -11.65 -9.58
N THR A 367 12.12 -11.03 -9.16
CA THR A 367 10.77 -11.37 -9.61
C THR A 367 10.40 -10.59 -10.88
N PRO A 368 9.91 -11.26 -11.94
CA PRO A 368 9.53 -10.60 -13.19
C PRO A 368 8.08 -10.09 -13.19
N ASP A 369 7.33 -10.25 -12.10
CA ASP A 369 5.88 -10.04 -12.02
C ASP A 369 5.43 -8.68 -12.53
N SER A 370 6.04 -7.57 -12.07
CA SER A 370 5.69 -6.23 -12.56
C SER A 370 5.94 -6.06 -14.06
N ALA A 371 7.04 -6.62 -14.57
CA ALA A 371 7.40 -6.54 -16.00
C ALA A 371 6.44 -7.36 -16.86
N ILE A 372 6.01 -8.53 -16.37
CA ILE A 372 4.99 -9.36 -17.01
C ILE A 372 3.64 -8.64 -17.00
N ASN A 373 3.22 -8.17 -15.83
CA ASN A 373 1.90 -7.57 -15.63
C ASN A 373 1.73 -6.30 -16.46
N ILE A 374 2.72 -5.39 -16.46
CA ILE A 374 2.68 -4.18 -17.29
C ILE A 374 2.67 -4.49 -18.79
N SER A 375 3.37 -5.54 -19.23
CA SER A 375 3.40 -5.94 -20.64
C SER A 375 2.10 -6.59 -21.08
N LEU A 376 1.52 -7.44 -20.24
CA LEU A 376 0.21 -8.04 -20.50
C LEU A 376 -0.87 -6.96 -20.54
N ASN A 377 -0.97 -6.18 -19.46
CA ASN A 377 -2.17 -5.43 -19.14
C ASN A 377 -2.07 -3.94 -19.46
N GLY A 378 -0.87 -3.45 -19.82
CA GLY A 378 -0.61 -2.03 -20.08
C GLY A 378 -0.59 -1.19 -18.81
N SER A 379 -0.32 0.11 -18.95
CA SER A 379 -0.32 1.05 -17.83
C SER A 379 -1.70 1.63 -17.58
N MET A 380 -2.07 1.76 -16.30
CA MET A 380 -3.20 2.60 -15.91
C MET A 380 -2.95 4.07 -16.29
N ARG A 381 -4.04 4.83 -16.39
CA ARG A 381 -3.97 6.24 -16.76
C ARG A 381 -3.53 7.09 -15.57
N VAL A 382 -2.38 7.74 -15.72
CA VAL A 382 -1.91 8.74 -14.75
C VAL A 382 -2.67 10.03 -14.99
N VAL A 383 -3.27 10.59 -13.94
CA VAL A 383 -4.01 11.85 -13.99
C VAL A 383 -3.36 12.81 -13.02
N THR A 384 -2.74 13.86 -13.56
CA THR A 384 -2.04 14.87 -12.76
C THR A 384 -2.83 16.16 -12.83
N ALA A 385 -3.26 16.69 -11.69
CA ALA A 385 -4.07 17.92 -11.61
C ALA A 385 -5.32 17.89 -12.52
N GLY A 386 -5.96 16.72 -12.61
CA GLY A 386 -7.15 16.50 -13.45
C GLY A 386 -6.86 16.27 -14.94
N VAL A 387 -5.60 16.32 -15.37
CA VAL A 387 -5.22 16.10 -16.77
C VAL A 387 -4.69 14.67 -16.95
N PRO A 388 -5.36 13.83 -17.77
CA PRO A 388 -4.87 12.49 -18.07
C PRO A 388 -3.66 12.53 -18.99
N ASP A 389 -2.78 11.53 -18.87
CA ASP A 389 -1.62 11.42 -19.75
C ASP A 389 -1.97 11.24 -21.24
N ALA A 390 -1.03 11.70 -22.07
CA ALA A 390 -1.08 11.51 -23.52
C ALA A 390 -0.56 10.12 -23.94
N TYR A 391 0.40 9.57 -23.19
CA TYR A 391 1.10 8.34 -23.53
C TYR A 391 0.87 7.28 -22.47
N ARG A 392 0.46 6.09 -22.90
CA ARG A 392 0.30 4.90 -22.06
C ARG A 392 1.03 3.72 -22.66
N MET A 393 1.57 2.86 -21.81
CA MET A 393 2.08 1.57 -22.26
C MET A 393 0.89 0.71 -22.71
N PRO A 394 0.84 0.28 -23.98
CA PRO A 394 -0.27 -0.51 -24.49
C PRO A 394 -0.27 -1.93 -23.88
N ALA A 395 -1.45 -2.55 -23.85
CA ALA A 395 -1.61 -3.93 -23.43
C ALA A 395 -1.26 -4.90 -24.57
N PHE A 396 -0.34 -5.83 -24.33
CA PHE A 396 0.04 -6.85 -25.31
C PHE A 396 -0.62 -8.22 -25.07
N ARG A 397 -1.48 -8.35 -24.05
CA ARG A 397 -2.21 -9.59 -23.75
C ARG A 397 -2.91 -10.19 -24.98
N GLY A 398 -3.58 -9.38 -25.81
CA GLY A 398 -4.24 -9.88 -27.02
C GLY A 398 -3.33 -10.02 -28.26
N GLN A 399 -2.09 -9.56 -28.16
CA GLN A 399 -1.19 -9.37 -29.31
C GLN A 399 0.01 -10.32 -29.30
N LEU A 400 0.46 -10.73 -28.12
CA LEU A 400 1.62 -11.59 -27.92
C LEU A 400 1.27 -12.82 -27.07
N SER A 401 1.79 -13.97 -27.48
CA SER A 401 1.74 -15.22 -26.73
C SER A 401 2.57 -15.15 -25.45
N ASP A 402 2.36 -16.12 -24.55
CA ASP A 402 3.14 -16.24 -23.31
C ASP A 402 4.64 -16.43 -23.57
N VAL A 403 4.98 -17.16 -24.63
CA VAL A 403 6.37 -17.39 -25.06
C VAL A 403 7.00 -16.10 -25.58
N GLU A 404 6.29 -15.34 -26.41
CA GLU A 404 6.79 -14.08 -26.96
C GLU A 404 7.03 -13.04 -25.86
N ILE A 405 6.10 -12.91 -24.90
CA ILE A 405 6.27 -12.02 -23.73
C ILE A 405 7.46 -12.46 -22.89
N ALA A 406 7.59 -13.75 -22.61
CA ALA A 406 8.73 -14.30 -21.88
C ALA A 406 10.07 -13.98 -22.58
N GLN A 407 10.12 -14.13 -23.91
CA GLN A 407 11.33 -13.86 -24.70
C GLN A 407 11.71 -12.37 -24.68
N VAL A 408 10.78 -11.45 -24.95
CA VAL A 408 11.09 -10.01 -24.95
C VAL A 408 11.47 -9.51 -23.57
N LEU A 409 10.82 -9.99 -22.51
CA LEU A 409 11.16 -9.61 -21.15
C LEU A 409 12.50 -10.19 -20.70
N SER A 410 12.84 -11.42 -21.12
CA SER A 410 14.16 -11.99 -20.88
C SER A 410 15.25 -11.17 -21.55
N PHE A 411 15.01 -10.71 -22.79
CA PHE A 411 15.92 -9.79 -23.48
C PHE A 411 16.09 -8.48 -22.69
N VAL A 412 15.00 -7.82 -22.30
CA VAL A 412 15.05 -6.57 -21.51
C VAL A 412 15.81 -6.74 -20.19
N ARG A 413 15.60 -7.85 -19.49
CA ARG A 413 16.18 -8.15 -18.17
C ARG A 413 17.64 -8.61 -18.22
N ALA A 414 18.15 -8.94 -19.40
CA ALA A 414 19.54 -9.35 -19.63
C ALA A 414 20.36 -8.32 -20.44
N THR A 415 19.73 -7.22 -20.87
CA THR A 415 20.36 -6.20 -21.72
C THR A 415 20.56 -4.89 -20.95
N TRP A 416 21.47 -4.03 -21.41
CA TRP A 416 21.78 -2.75 -20.79
C TRP A 416 22.36 -2.81 -19.37
N GLY A 417 23.09 -3.89 -19.07
CA GLY A 417 23.63 -4.18 -17.74
C GLY A 417 22.58 -4.71 -16.76
N ASN A 418 21.34 -4.95 -17.21
CA ASN A 418 20.29 -5.55 -16.39
C ASN A 418 20.64 -7.00 -16.04
N ARG A 419 20.23 -7.43 -14.84
CA ARG A 419 20.54 -8.76 -14.29
C ARG A 419 19.34 -9.42 -13.62
N GLY A 420 18.13 -9.12 -14.10
CA GLY A 420 16.90 -9.69 -13.55
C GLY A 420 16.73 -11.19 -13.84
N GLY A 421 17.46 -11.73 -14.81
CA GLY A 421 17.33 -13.13 -15.22
C GLY A 421 16.14 -13.38 -16.15
N GLU A 422 16.05 -14.62 -16.63
CA GLU A 422 15.06 -15.04 -17.63
C GLU A 422 13.63 -15.06 -17.08
N VAL A 423 12.67 -14.87 -17.99
CA VAL A 423 11.24 -14.96 -17.71
C VAL A 423 10.71 -16.26 -18.30
N ASP A 424 10.05 -17.04 -17.46
CA ASP A 424 9.38 -18.28 -17.88
C ASP A 424 7.99 -17.98 -18.46
N ALA A 425 7.67 -18.59 -19.61
CA ALA A 425 6.36 -18.52 -20.23
C ALA A 425 5.23 -19.02 -19.31
N GLN A 426 5.50 -20.00 -18.43
CA GLN A 426 4.47 -20.43 -17.47
C GLN A 426 4.16 -19.35 -16.43
N ALA A 427 5.15 -18.53 -16.05
CA ALA A 427 4.91 -17.38 -15.17
C ALA A 427 4.01 -16.34 -15.86
N VAL A 428 4.24 -16.10 -17.15
CA VAL A 428 3.36 -15.25 -17.96
C VAL A 428 1.94 -15.81 -18.01
N SER A 429 1.80 -17.11 -18.26
CA SER A 429 0.49 -17.79 -18.34
C SER A 429 -0.27 -17.69 -17.02
N ARG A 430 0.41 -17.91 -15.88
CA ARG A 430 -0.18 -17.77 -14.55
C ARG A 430 -0.67 -16.34 -14.31
N LEU A 431 0.17 -15.33 -14.54
CA LEU A 431 -0.25 -13.94 -14.35
C LEU A 431 -1.38 -13.55 -15.31
N ARG A 432 -1.32 -14.00 -16.56
CA ARG A 432 -2.41 -13.81 -17.52
C ARG A 432 -3.73 -14.35 -16.95
N ALA A 433 -3.76 -15.58 -16.46
CA ALA A 433 -5.01 -16.16 -15.93
C ALA A 433 -5.58 -15.43 -14.69
N HIS A 434 -4.75 -14.71 -13.92
CA HIS A 434 -5.13 -14.10 -12.64
C HIS A 434 -5.14 -12.57 -12.64
N THR A 435 -4.88 -11.94 -13.78
CA THR A 435 -4.88 -10.48 -13.91
C THR A 435 -5.70 -10.06 -15.12
N ASP A 436 -6.26 -8.86 -15.04
CA ASP A 436 -7.05 -8.25 -16.10
C ASP A 436 -6.30 -7.07 -16.73
N PRO A 437 -6.61 -6.70 -17.99
CA PRO A 437 -6.11 -5.48 -18.61
C PRO A 437 -6.35 -4.26 -17.72
N ALA A 438 -5.40 -3.34 -17.68
CA ALA A 438 -5.54 -2.10 -16.91
C ALA A 438 -6.78 -1.34 -17.38
N SER A 439 -7.61 -0.90 -16.42
CA SER A 439 -8.85 -0.18 -16.74
C SER A 439 -8.54 1.05 -17.59
N PRO A 440 -9.26 1.25 -18.72
CA PRO A 440 -9.09 2.45 -19.54
C PRO A 440 -9.61 3.71 -18.83
N THR A 441 -10.49 3.54 -17.83
CA THR A 441 -11.09 4.61 -17.04
C THR A 441 -10.25 4.87 -15.79
N PRO A 442 -9.66 6.07 -15.62
CA PRO A 442 -8.93 6.39 -14.41
C PRO A 442 -9.88 6.41 -13.22
N ILE A 443 -9.47 5.79 -12.11
CA ILE A 443 -10.16 5.89 -10.83
C ILE A 443 -9.72 7.21 -10.19
N ILE A 444 -10.48 8.27 -10.47
CA ILE A 444 -10.33 9.58 -9.81
C ILE A 444 -11.46 9.71 -8.82
N LEU A 445 -11.11 9.61 -7.55
CA LEU A 445 -12.07 9.61 -6.48
C LEU A 445 -12.14 11.02 -5.91
N HIS A 446 -13.34 11.57 -5.94
CA HIS A 446 -13.61 12.88 -5.38
C HIS A 446 -13.70 12.77 -3.86
N MET A 447 -13.23 13.79 -3.15
CA MET A 447 -13.42 13.86 -1.69
C MET A 447 -14.80 14.44 -1.32
N ARG A 448 -15.50 15.05 -2.30
CA ARG A 448 -16.74 15.80 -2.13
C ARG A 448 -17.66 15.61 -3.33
#